data_AF-A0A922YUE8-F1
#
_entry.id   AF-A0A922YUE8-F1
#
_cell.length_a   1.000
_cell.length_b   1.000
_cell.length_c   1.000
_cell.angle_alpha   90.00
_cell.angle_beta   90.00
_cell.angle_gamma   90.00
#
_symmetry.space_group_name_H-M   'P 1'
#
loop_
_entity.id
_entity.type
_entity.pdbx_description
1 polymer ?
#
loop_
_entity_poly.entity_id
_entity_poly.type
_entity_poly.pdbx_seq_one_letter_code
_entity_poly.pdbx_strand_id
1 'polypeptide(L)'
;VLAGVNALTTSAYCPTSKQPELKHAAVKVLKAELPWSLLAMAWLPTDRALAIHAALRTLMPTFEFATCVPFGRDRTGVLFRAAAHDAPDAAVVEQLEALLGLKTTDALRYVDRRLGQRRTARLVRTGDTTRLEAFVLAGDTRAEAWIRPLLQDELPAEAYGRLLLMPGAKAPVAVVTRGKQVCTCFNVNEDDITAQLSACGGTHNERLATLQGRLRCGTNCGSCIPELRRLVRATPQALQVA
;
A
#
# COMPACT_ATOMS: atom_id res chain seq x y z
N VAL A 1 25.55 -10.84 1.68
CA VAL A 1 24.65 -11.45 2.68
C VAL A 1 24.14 -10.34 3.57
N LEU A 2 22.89 -9.90 3.42
CA LEU A 2 22.26 -8.96 4.35
C LEU A 2 22.07 -9.73 5.65
N ALA A 3 23.00 -9.55 6.60
CA ALA A 3 22.88 -10.14 7.91
C ALA A 3 21.69 -9.46 8.60
N GLY A 4 20.68 -10.25 9.01
CA GLY A 4 19.45 -9.76 9.64
C GLY A 4 19.69 -9.20 11.05
N VAL A 5 18.67 -9.19 11.90
CA VAL A 5 18.81 -8.70 13.30
C VAL A 5 19.95 -9.37 14.07
N ASN A 6 20.32 -10.60 13.69
CA ASN A 6 21.44 -11.34 14.26
C ASN A 6 22.81 -10.68 14.04
N ALA A 7 22.93 -9.76 13.08
CA ALA A 7 24.13 -8.94 12.88
C ALA A 7 24.31 -7.87 13.98
N LEU A 8 23.19 -7.48 14.60
CA LEU A 8 23.12 -6.43 15.62
C LEU A 8 23.25 -6.99 17.04
N THR A 9 23.30 -8.32 17.18
CA THR A 9 23.41 -9.03 18.45
C THR A 9 24.79 -9.66 18.61
N THR A 10 25.19 -9.90 19.86
CA THR A 10 26.41 -10.67 20.17
C THR A 10 26.32 -12.08 19.56
N SER A 11 27.44 -12.59 19.03
CA SER A 11 27.54 -13.97 18.55
C SER A 11 27.73 -14.98 19.68
N ALA A 12 27.70 -14.54 20.95
CA ALA A 12 27.83 -15.40 22.12
C ALA A 12 26.57 -16.25 22.32
N TYR A 13 26.78 -17.54 22.60
CA TYR A 13 25.73 -18.51 22.87
C TYR A 13 26.20 -19.54 23.90
N CYS A 14 25.27 -20.19 24.61
CA CYS A 14 25.59 -21.27 25.54
C CYS A 14 26.16 -22.48 24.77
N PRO A 15 27.35 -23.00 25.10
CA PRO A 15 27.98 -24.08 24.31
C PRO A 15 27.16 -25.37 24.28
N THR A 16 26.34 -25.62 25.31
CA THR A 16 25.48 -26.81 25.45
C THR A 16 24.10 -26.61 24.81
N SER A 17 23.35 -25.57 25.18
CA SER A 17 21.97 -25.37 24.70
C SER A 17 21.87 -24.58 23.39
N LYS A 18 22.98 -23.97 22.95
CA LYS A 18 23.08 -23.05 21.80
C LYS A 18 22.15 -21.84 21.86
N GLN A 19 21.56 -21.56 23.03
CA GLN A 19 20.74 -20.36 23.21
C GLN A 19 21.62 -19.10 23.13
N PRO A 20 21.21 -18.08 22.38
CA PRO A 20 21.96 -16.83 22.26
C PRO A 20 21.97 -16.07 23.58
N GLU A 21 23.04 -15.31 23.83
CA GLU A 21 23.15 -14.44 24.99
C GLU A 21 22.23 -13.22 24.83
N LEU A 22 20.98 -13.34 25.28
CA LEU A 22 19.92 -12.34 25.06
C LEU A 22 20.07 -11.02 25.85
N LYS A 23 21.09 -10.87 26.70
CA LYS A 23 21.06 -9.87 27.79
C LYS A 23 21.89 -8.60 27.55
N HIS A 24 22.80 -8.56 26.59
CA HIS A 24 23.78 -7.46 26.50
C HIS A 24 24.15 -7.03 25.07
N ALA A 25 23.18 -6.58 24.26
CA ALA A 25 23.45 -5.85 23.02
C ALA A 25 22.92 -4.42 23.12
N ALA A 26 23.80 -3.45 23.41
CA ALA A 26 23.44 -2.04 23.36
C ALA A 26 23.40 -1.59 21.90
N VAL A 27 22.21 -1.22 21.42
CA VAL A 27 22.01 -0.70 20.06
C VAL A 27 21.62 0.77 20.12
N LYS A 28 22.23 1.59 19.26
CA LYS A 28 21.83 2.98 19.04
C LYS A 28 21.05 3.06 17.74
N VAL A 29 19.80 3.52 17.82
CA VAL A 29 18.96 3.76 16.63
C VAL A 29 19.05 5.24 16.28
N LEU A 30 19.38 5.52 15.04
CA LEU A 30 19.39 6.86 14.47
C LEU A 30 18.36 6.95 13.36
N LYS A 31 17.77 8.14 13.17
CA LYS A 31 16.92 8.40 12.02
C LYS A 31 17.77 8.33 10.75
N ALA A 32 17.32 7.55 9.76
CA ALA A 32 17.90 7.57 8.43
C ALA A 32 17.43 8.83 7.69
N GLU A 33 18.37 9.65 7.22
CA GLU A 33 18.08 10.85 6.43
C GLU A 33 18.11 10.50 4.93
N LEU A 34 16.95 10.09 4.42
CA LEU A 34 16.72 9.72 3.02
C LEU A 34 15.69 10.70 2.42
N PRO A 35 16.09 11.94 2.08
CA PRO A 35 15.18 13.00 1.62
C PRO A 35 14.57 12.69 0.24
N TRP A 36 15.25 11.90 -0.59
CA TRP A 36 14.69 11.46 -1.86
C TRP A 36 13.87 10.19 -1.66
N SER A 37 12.65 10.16 -2.18
CA SER A 37 11.76 9.00 -2.06
C SER A 37 11.08 8.67 -3.38
N LEU A 38 10.76 7.40 -3.57
CA LEU A 38 10.03 6.87 -4.70
C LEU A 38 8.89 5.97 -4.24
N LEU A 39 7.74 6.16 -4.88
CA LEU A 39 6.56 5.32 -4.75
C LEU A 39 6.08 4.96 -6.15
N ALA A 40 5.95 3.68 -6.43
CA ALA A 40 5.38 3.21 -7.67
C ALA A 40 4.37 2.09 -7.43
N MET A 41 3.26 2.13 -8.15
CA MET A 41 2.25 1.09 -8.12
C MET A 41 1.76 0.80 -9.52
N ALA A 42 1.48 -0.47 -9.81
CA ALA A 42 0.83 -0.88 -11.04
C ALA A 42 0.01 -2.14 -10.83
N TRP A 43 -1.10 -2.25 -11.55
CA TRP A 43 -1.71 -3.54 -11.83
C TRP A 43 -0.96 -4.22 -12.98
N LEU A 44 -0.62 -5.49 -12.80
CA LEU A 44 0.21 -6.25 -13.73
C LEU A 44 -0.61 -7.31 -14.48
N PRO A 45 -0.23 -7.64 -15.72
CA PRO A 45 -0.75 -8.82 -16.40
C PRO A 45 -0.42 -10.09 -15.59
N THR A 46 -1.42 -10.94 -15.34
CA THR A 46 -1.30 -12.13 -14.48
C THR A 46 -0.19 -13.07 -14.92
N ASP A 47 0.01 -13.23 -16.23
CA ASP A 47 1.03 -14.07 -16.85
C ASP A 47 2.46 -13.54 -16.66
N ARG A 48 2.63 -12.24 -16.42
CA ARG A 48 3.94 -11.58 -16.27
C ARG A 48 4.22 -11.04 -14.87
N ALA A 49 3.24 -11.07 -13.97
CA ALA A 49 3.34 -10.45 -12.65
C ALA A 49 4.56 -10.94 -11.84
N LEU A 50 4.82 -12.24 -11.83
CA LEU A 50 5.97 -12.81 -11.12
C LEU A 50 7.31 -12.38 -11.72
N ALA A 51 7.42 -12.40 -13.05
CA ALA A 51 8.64 -11.99 -13.76
C ALA A 51 8.93 -10.49 -13.56
N ILE A 52 7.90 -9.65 -13.62
CA ILE A 52 8.00 -8.21 -13.36
C ILE A 52 8.40 -7.96 -11.90
N HIS A 53 7.78 -8.66 -10.93
CA HIS A 53 8.14 -8.55 -9.51
C HIS A 53 9.61 -8.93 -9.27
N ALA A 54 10.09 -10.02 -9.87
CA ALA A 54 11.48 -10.44 -9.78
C ALA A 54 12.44 -9.39 -10.39
N ALA A 55 12.10 -8.83 -11.56
CA ALA A 55 12.89 -7.79 -12.20
C ALA A 55 12.90 -6.47 -11.42
N LEU A 56 11.78 -6.08 -10.79
CA LEU A 56 11.76 -4.92 -9.90
C LEU A 56 12.68 -5.13 -8.69
N ARG A 57 12.73 -6.34 -8.15
CA ARG A 57 13.60 -6.67 -7.01
C ARG A 57 15.09 -6.52 -7.32
N THR A 58 15.51 -6.67 -8.58
CA THR A 58 16.93 -6.46 -8.95
C THR A 58 17.33 -4.98 -8.89
N LEU A 59 16.37 -4.05 -8.88
CA LEU A 59 16.63 -2.62 -8.72
C LEU A 59 16.76 -2.19 -7.25
N MET A 60 16.30 -3.01 -6.30
CA MET A 60 16.31 -2.68 -4.88
C MET A 60 17.71 -2.33 -4.32
N PRO A 61 18.82 -3.01 -4.71
CA PRO A 61 20.16 -2.69 -4.20
C PRO A 61 20.68 -1.31 -4.60
N THR A 62 20.04 -0.63 -5.56
CA THR A 62 20.41 0.72 -5.99
C THR A 62 20.00 1.80 -4.99
N PHE A 63 19.17 1.45 -4.00
CA PHE A 63 18.64 2.38 -3.00
C PHE A 63 19.07 1.95 -1.60
N GLU A 64 19.32 2.90 -0.70
CA GLU A 64 19.58 2.62 0.71
C GLU A 64 18.37 1.96 1.41
N PHE A 65 17.16 2.27 0.93
CA PHE A 65 15.93 1.60 1.34
C PHE A 65 15.09 1.23 0.12
N ALA A 66 14.61 -0.01 0.05
CA ALA A 66 13.60 -0.41 -0.93
C ALA A 66 12.70 -1.55 -0.44
N THR A 67 11.44 -1.54 -0.86
CA THR A 67 10.49 -2.65 -0.69
C THR A 67 9.73 -2.89 -2.00
N CYS A 68 9.39 -4.16 -2.27
CA CYS A 68 8.65 -4.56 -3.46
C CYS A 68 7.60 -5.61 -3.04
N VAL A 69 6.37 -5.16 -2.87
CA VAL A 69 5.29 -5.92 -2.22
C VAL A 69 4.15 -6.15 -3.20
N PRO A 70 3.72 -7.40 -3.43
CA PRO A 70 2.52 -7.66 -4.22
C PRO A 70 1.27 -7.23 -3.45
N PHE A 71 0.24 -6.78 -4.17
CA PHE A 71 -1.07 -6.48 -3.60
C PHE A 71 -2.20 -6.91 -4.53
N GLY A 72 -3.43 -6.84 -4.03
CA GLY A 72 -4.63 -7.26 -4.74
C GLY A 72 -5.03 -8.70 -4.46
N ARG A 73 -6.28 -9.02 -4.81
CA ARG A 73 -6.90 -10.33 -4.60
C ARG A 73 -7.29 -10.97 -5.92
N ASP A 74 -8.18 -10.28 -6.66
CA ASP A 74 -8.67 -10.74 -7.96
C ASP A 74 -7.76 -10.28 -9.11
N ARG A 75 -7.04 -9.17 -8.89
CA ARG A 75 -5.99 -8.65 -9.76
C ARG A 75 -4.65 -8.73 -9.02
N THR A 76 -3.56 -8.85 -9.77
CA THR A 76 -2.21 -8.84 -9.22
C THR A 76 -1.56 -7.49 -9.45
N GLY A 77 -1.27 -6.78 -8.35
CA GLY A 77 -0.57 -5.50 -8.37
C GLY A 77 0.79 -5.58 -7.68
N VAL A 78 1.65 -4.60 -7.94
CA VAL A 78 2.93 -4.44 -7.24
C VAL A 78 3.08 -3.02 -6.70
N LEU A 79 3.48 -2.91 -5.44
CA LEU A 79 3.86 -1.68 -4.77
C LEU A 79 5.38 -1.69 -4.58
N PHE A 80 6.07 -0.78 -5.25
CA PHE A 80 7.50 -0.56 -5.07
C PHE A 80 7.72 0.75 -4.32
N ARG A 81 8.50 0.70 -3.23
CA ARG A 81 8.98 1.88 -2.53
C ARG A 81 10.47 1.90 -2.52
N ALA A 82 11.05 3.08 -2.65
CA ALA A 82 12.45 3.29 -2.37
C ALA A 82 12.69 4.64 -1.71
N ALA A 83 13.82 4.77 -1.02
CA ALA A 83 14.31 6.03 -0.51
C ALA A 83 15.83 6.04 -0.55
N ALA A 84 16.39 7.21 -0.82
CA ALA A 84 17.82 7.42 -0.99
C ALA A 84 18.27 8.79 -0.47
N HIS A 85 19.57 8.95 -0.22
CA HIS A 85 20.11 10.26 0.12
C HIS A 85 19.99 11.23 -1.07
N ASP A 86 20.41 10.75 -2.24
CA ASP A 86 20.38 11.48 -3.51
C ASP A 86 19.44 10.79 -4.51
N ALA A 87 19.00 11.54 -5.52
CA ALA A 87 18.28 10.94 -6.64
C ALA A 87 19.18 9.93 -7.37
N PRO A 88 18.68 8.71 -7.68
CA PRO A 88 19.43 7.75 -8.48
C PRO A 88 19.57 8.26 -9.93
N ASP A 89 20.37 7.56 -10.73
CA ASP A 89 20.39 7.77 -12.18
C ASP A 89 18.95 7.67 -12.75
N ALA A 90 18.60 8.62 -13.62
CA ALA A 90 17.33 8.64 -14.33
C ALA A 90 17.03 7.32 -15.07
N ALA A 91 18.07 6.63 -15.55
CA ALA A 91 17.95 5.33 -16.20
C ALA A 91 17.30 4.26 -15.29
N VAL A 92 17.56 4.30 -13.98
CA VAL A 92 16.97 3.37 -13.00
C VAL A 92 15.47 3.58 -12.90
N VAL A 93 15.03 4.84 -12.82
CA VAL A 93 13.61 5.18 -12.75
C VAL A 93 12.91 4.86 -14.07
N GLU A 94 13.59 5.03 -15.20
CA GLU A 94 13.07 4.66 -16.53
C GLU A 94 12.91 3.16 -16.71
N GLN A 95 13.84 2.37 -16.19
CA GLN A 95 13.74 0.92 -16.18
C GLN A 95 12.55 0.47 -15.32
N LEU A 96 12.38 1.07 -14.14
CA LEU A 96 11.22 0.84 -13.29
C LEU A 96 9.91 1.18 -14.02
N GLU A 97 9.82 2.34 -14.67
CA GLU A 97 8.64 2.71 -15.47
C GLU A 97 8.38 1.72 -16.61
N ALA A 98 9.42 1.23 -17.28
CA ALA A 98 9.28 0.23 -18.34
C ALA A 98 8.71 -1.09 -17.80
N LEU A 99 9.21 -1.58 -16.67
CA LEU A 99 8.72 -2.79 -16.00
C LEU A 99 7.25 -2.68 -15.59
N LEU A 100 6.82 -1.48 -15.19
CA LEU A 100 5.44 -1.20 -14.78
C LEU A 100 4.50 -0.90 -15.97
N GLY A 101 4.97 -1.01 -17.22
CA GLY A 101 4.15 -0.73 -18.39
C GLY A 101 3.80 0.75 -18.57
N LEU A 102 4.63 1.65 -18.02
CA LEU A 102 4.46 3.10 -18.11
C LEU A 102 5.21 3.72 -19.30
N LYS A 103 6.00 2.95 -20.07
CA LYS A 103 6.64 3.40 -21.33
C LYS A 103 5.68 3.31 -22.52
N THR A 104 4.53 3.97 -22.41
CA THR A 104 3.48 4.02 -23.44
C THR A 104 3.17 5.46 -23.86
N THR A 105 2.47 5.65 -24.98
CA THR A 105 2.07 6.97 -25.48
C THR A 105 0.90 7.57 -24.70
N ASP A 106 0.09 6.74 -24.05
CA ASP A 106 -1.06 7.12 -23.21
C ASP A 106 -0.67 7.49 -21.77
N ALA A 107 0.60 7.35 -21.39
CA ALA A 107 1.09 7.73 -20.07
C ALA A 107 1.38 9.23 -19.98
N LEU A 108 0.79 9.87 -18.97
CA LEU A 108 1.05 11.25 -18.57
C LEU A 108 2.40 11.32 -17.85
N ARG A 109 3.24 12.31 -18.19
CA ARG A 109 4.59 12.44 -17.64
C ARG A 109 4.93 13.88 -17.28
N TYR A 110 5.62 14.05 -16.15
CA TYR A 110 6.23 15.30 -15.71
C TYR A 110 7.60 15.01 -15.11
N VAL A 111 8.60 15.80 -15.49
CA VAL A 111 9.99 15.68 -14.99
C VAL A 111 10.50 17.07 -14.64
N ASP A 112 10.93 17.23 -13.39
CA ASP A 112 11.65 18.40 -12.91
C ASP A 112 13.05 17.97 -12.47
N ARG A 113 14.02 18.17 -13.35
CA ARG A 113 15.42 17.81 -13.09
C ARG A 113 16.04 18.64 -11.99
N ARG A 114 15.59 19.89 -11.80
CA ARG A 114 16.13 20.79 -10.77
C ARG A 114 15.74 20.34 -9.37
N LEU A 115 14.51 19.85 -9.21
CA LEU A 115 14.01 19.33 -7.94
C LEU A 115 14.18 17.81 -7.78
N GLY A 116 14.79 17.13 -8.77
CA GLY A 116 14.93 15.67 -8.77
C GLY A 116 13.58 14.93 -8.77
N GLN A 117 12.53 15.56 -9.28
CA GLN A 117 11.17 15.02 -9.26
C GLN A 117 10.77 14.43 -10.61
N ARG A 118 10.08 13.29 -10.56
CA ARG A 118 9.52 12.63 -11.73
C ARG A 118 8.18 12.02 -11.37
N ARG A 119 7.21 12.20 -12.25
CA ARG A 119 5.84 11.74 -12.08
C ARG A 119 5.35 11.15 -13.38
N THR A 120 4.89 9.92 -13.33
CA THR A 120 4.32 9.23 -14.48
C THR A 120 3.03 8.56 -14.04
N ALA A 121 1.96 8.68 -14.81
CA ALA A 121 0.68 8.07 -14.50
C ALA A 121 0.01 7.58 -15.79
N ARG A 122 -0.61 6.40 -15.74
CA ARG A 122 -1.33 5.82 -16.87
C ARG A 122 -2.78 5.60 -16.53
N LEU A 123 -3.64 6.30 -17.25
CA LEU A 123 -5.09 6.17 -17.18
C LEU A 123 -5.56 5.24 -18.30
N VAL A 124 -6.44 4.29 -17.98
CA VAL A 124 -7.03 3.38 -18.96
C VAL A 124 -8.54 3.48 -18.87
N ARG A 125 -9.19 3.61 -20.04
CA ARG A 125 -10.64 3.61 -20.15
C ARG A 125 -11.17 2.20 -20.31
N THR A 126 -12.07 1.80 -19.42
CA THR A 126 -12.79 0.51 -19.43
C THR A 126 -14.28 0.82 -19.41
N GLY A 127 -14.93 0.72 -20.58
CA GLY A 127 -16.31 1.15 -20.79
C GLY A 127 -16.47 2.66 -20.57
N ASP A 128 -17.39 3.02 -19.66
CA ASP A 128 -17.67 4.42 -19.31
C ASP A 128 -16.78 4.97 -18.20
N THR A 129 -15.92 4.13 -17.60
CA THR A 129 -15.02 4.53 -16.51
C THR A 129 -13.58 4.58 -16.97
N THR A 130 -12.81 5.54 -16.46
CA THR A 130 -11.37 5.67 -16.61
C THR A 130 -10.73 5.42 -15.25
N ARG A 131 -9.78 4.48 -15.19
CA ARG A 131 -9.10 4.08 -13.96
C ARG A 131 -7.61 4.33 -14.06
N LEU A 132 -6.99 4.53 -12.91
CA LEU A 132 -5.54 4.60 -12.79
C LEU A 132 -4.96 3.18 -12.76
N GLU A 133 -4.14 2.84 -13.76
CA GLU A 133 -3.58 1.49 -13.88
C GLU A 133 -2.14 1.38 -13.40
N ALA A 134 -1.38 2.46 -13.50
CA ALA A 134 -0.03 2.52 -12.97
C ALA A 134 0.38 3.97 -12.70
N PHE A 135 1.26 4.16 -11.71
CA PHE A 135 1.92 5.44 -11.48
C PHE A 135 3.31 5.28 -10.86
N VAL A 136 4.15 6.29 -11.03
CA VAL A 136 5.44 6.51 -10.37
C VAL A 136 5.46 7.94 -9.85
N LEU A 137 5.78 8.10 -8.56
CA LEU A 137 6.15 9.35 -7.91
C LEU A 137 7.59 9.22 -7.44
N ALA A 138 8.49 10.09 -7.90
CA ALA A 138 9.90 10.09 -7.51
C ALA A 138 10.32 11.51 -7.11
N GLY A 139 11.16 11.62 -6.08
CA GLY A 139 11.60 12.86 -5.45
C GLY A 139 10.59 13.42 -4.44
N ASP A 140 9.30 13.48 -4.79
CA ASP A 140 8.23 13.86 -3.88
C ASP A 140 7.08 12.84 -3.91
N THR A 141 6.98 12.04 -2.85
CA THR A 141 5.96 10.99 -2.70
C THR A 141 4.74 11.42 -1.90
N ARG A 142 4.63 12.69 -1.46
CA ARG A 142 3.52 13.16 -0.62
C ARG A 142 2.14 12.97 -1.24
N ALA A 143 2.07 12.96 -2.57
CA ALA A 143 0.85 12.68 -3.31
C ALA A 143 0.31 11.24 -3.13
N GLU A 144 1.10 10.35 -2.51
CA GLU A 144 0.66 9.01 -2.11
C GLU A 144 -0.73 9.02 -1.47
N ALA A 145 -0.93 9.94 -0.51
CA ALA A 145 -2.11 9.97 0.34
C ALA A 145 -3.43 9.94 -0.44
N TRP A 146 -3.43 10.51 -1.66
CA TRP A 146 -4.61 10.59 -2.51
C TRP A 146 -4.49 9.76 -3.79
N ILE A 147 -3.28 9.51 -4.34
CA ILE A 147 -3.14 8.77 -5.60
C ILE A 147 -3.19 7.25 -5.39
N ARG A 148 -2.69 6.75 -4.26
CA ARG A 148 -2.67 5.32 -3.97
C ARG A 148 -4.08 4.72 -3.88
N PRO A 149 -5.04 5.34 -3.16
CA PRO A 149 -6.43 4.86 -3.14
C PRO A 149 -7.07 4.81 -4.54
N LEU A 150 -6.78 5.77 -5.42
CA LEU A 150 -7.33 5.77 -6.79
C LEU A 150 -6.99 4.49 -7.56
N LEU A 151 -5.74 4.01 -7.42
CA LEU A 151 -5.30 2.78 -8.07
C LEU A 151 -5.76 1.55 -7.29
N GLN A 152 -5.51 1.51 -5.98
CA GLN A 152 -5.69 0.32 -5.14
C GLN A 152 -7.16 -0.05 -4.96
N ASP A 153 -8.04 0.94 -4.80
CA ASP A 153 -9.49 0.75 -4.65
C ASP A 153 -10.23 0.84 -6.00
N GLU A 154 -9.48 0.97 -7.11
CA GLU A 154 -9.99 1.06 -8.48
C GLU A 154 -11.06 2.16 -8.68
N LEU A 155 -10.83 3.32 -8.05
CA LEU A 155 -11.77 4.44 -8.09
C LEU A 155 -11.79 5.12 -9.49
N PRO A 156 -12.92 5.74 -9.86
CA PRO A 156 -13.00 6.58 -11.06
C PRO A 156 -11.96 7.71 -11.02
N ALA A 157 -11.22 7.89 -12.12
CA ALA A 157 -10.10 8.81 -12.22
C ALA A 157 -10.22 9.82 -13.37
N GLU A 158 -11.39 9.90 -14.01
CA GLU A 158 -11.69 10.78 -15.16
C GLU A 158 -11.46 12.25 -14.81
N ALA A 159 -11.86 12.65 -13.60
CA ALA A 159 -11.76 14.04 -13.13
C ALA A 159 -10.31 14.48 -12.87
N TYR A 160 -9.36 13.54 -12.74
CA TYR A 160 -7.97 13.87 -12.42
C TYR A 160 -7.18 14.23 -13.68
N GLY A 161 -7.14 13.35 -14.68
CA GLY A 161 -6.32 13.57 -15.88
C GLY A 161 -4.88 14.01 -15.52
N ARG A 162 -4.48 15.19 -16.02
CA ARG A 162 -3.17 15.82 -15.74
C ARG A 162 -2.95 16.24 -14.28
N LEU A 163 -4.01 16.36 -13.47
CA LEU A 163 -3.91 16.65 -12.04
C LEU A 163 -3.18 15.52 -11.26
N LEU A 164 -3.11 14.30 -11.82
CA LEU A 164 -2.28 13.20 -11.27
C LEU A 164 -0.79 13.56 -11.19
N LEU A 165 -0.33 14.54 -11.98
CA LEU A 165 1.06 15.00 -11.98
C LEU A 165 1.33 16.12 -10.96
N MET A 166 0.33 16.57 -10.20
CA MET A 166 0.50 17.67 -9.23
C MET A 166 1.22 17.22 -7.95
N PRO A 167 2.20 17.98 -7.45
CA PRO A 167 2.89 17.67 -6.20
C PRO A 167 2.09 17.98 -4.93
N GLY A 168 2.56 17.41 -3.82
CA GLY A 168 1.98 17.63 -2.49
C GLY A 168 0.90 16.64 -2.06
N ALA A 169 0.59 16.68 -0.76
CA ALA A 169 -0.33 15.75 -0.09
C ALA A 169 -1.82 16.12 -0.25
N LYS A 170 -2.14 17.32 -0.75
CA LYS A 170 -3.52 17.76 -0.90
C LYS A 170 -4.07 17.28 -2.25
N ALA A 171 -5.15 16.51 -2.20
CA ALA A 171 -5.82 16.05 -3.41
C ALA A 171 -6.41 17.25 -4.17
N PRO A 172 -6.24 17.33 -5.50
CA PRO A 172 -6.80 18.39 -6.31
C PRO A 172 -8.31 18.21 -6.56
N VAL A 173 -8.79 16.98 -6.42
CA VAL A 173 -10.19 16.57 -6.47
C VAL A 173 -10.45 15.74 -5.22
N ALA A 174 -11.66 15.79 -4.67
CA ALA A 174 -12.01 14.99 -3.50
C ALA A 174 -11.86 13.49 -3.81
N VAL A 175 -11.09 12.78 -2.98
CA VAL A 175 -11.01 11.31 -3.02
C VAL A 175 -11.96 10.78 -1.96
N VAL A 176 -12.96 10.01 -2.38
CA VAL A 176 -13.76 9.21 -1.45
C VAL A 176 -13.01 7.90 -1.24
N THR A 177 -12.08 7.90 -0.28
CA THR A 177 -11.33 6.69 0.09
C THR A 177 -12.22 5.74 0.86
N ARG A 178 -12.04 4.43 0.68
CA ARG A 178 -12.63 3.46 1.59
C ARG A 178 -12.00 3.60 2.98
N GLY A 179 -12.79 3.34 4.01
CA GLY A 179 -12.33 3.28 5.39
C GLY A 179 -11.24 2.22 5.60
N LYS A 180 -10.58 2.27 6.76
CA LYS A 180 -9.48 1.38 7.13
C LYS A 180 -9.85 -0.10 6.89
N GLN A 181 -8.94 -0.87 6.28
CA GLN A 181 -9.12 -2.32 6.12
C GLN A 181 -9.07 -3.01 7.50
N VAL A 182 -10.15 -3.72 7.86
CA VAL A 182 -10.28 -4.40 9.16
C VAL A 182 -10.04 -5.90 9.02
N CYS A 183 -10.56 -6.54 7.96
CA CYS A 183 -10.36 -7.97 7.70
C CYS A 183 -9.68 -8.21 6.35
N THR A 184 -8.38 -8.54 6.39
CA THR A 184 -7.59 -8.84 5.19
C THR A 184 -8.06 -10.10 4.45
N CYS A 185 -8.50 -11.14 5.18
CA CYS A 185 -8.92 -12.41 4.56
C CYS A 185 -10.07 -12.25 3.56
N PHE A 186 -10.99 -11.32 3.84
CA PHE A 186 -12.18 -11.12 3.04
C PHE A 186 -12.28 -9.72 2.43
N ASN A 187 -11.22 -8.90 2.57
CA ASN A 187 -11.15 -7.53 2.09
C ASN A 187 -12.32 -6.65 2.58
N VAL A 188 -12.55 -6.69 3.90
CA VAL A 188 -13.65 -5.94 4.55
C VAL A 188 -13.08 -4.73 5.27
N ASN A 189 -13.65 -3.56 4.98
CA ASN A 189 -13.22 -2.28 5.52
C ASN A 189 -14.17 -1.78 6.62
N GLU A 190 -13.72 -0.79 7.38
CA GLU A 190 -14.49 -0.17 8.47
C GLU A 190 -15.82 0.42 7.98
N ASP A 191 -15.86 0.97 6.76
CA ASP A 191 -17.08 1.50 6.16
C ASP A 191 -18.11 0.39 5.88
N ASP A 192 -17.68 -0.76 5.35
CA ASP A 192 -18.56 -1.91 5.10
C ASP A 192 -19.17 -2.41 6.42
N ILE A 193 -18.33 -2.47 7.47
CA ILE A 193 -18.74 -2.86 8.81
C ILE A 193 -19.73 -1.85 9.38
N THR A 194 -19.43 -0.55 9.29
CA THR A 194 -20.28 0.52 9.84
C THR A 194 -21.63 0.59 9.12
N ALA A 195 -21.62 0.48 7.78
CA ALA A 195 -22.84 0.40 6.98
C ALA A 195 -23.70 -0.80 7.41
N GLN A 196 -23.10 -1.99 7.54
CA GLN A 196 -23.82 -3.18 7.99
C GLN A 196 -24.31 -3.05 9.44
N LEU A 197 -23.52 -2.39 10.31
CA LEU A 197 -23.86 -2.16 11.70
C LEU A 197 -25.01 -1.17 11.88
N SER A 198 -25.13 -0.18 11.00
CA SER A 198 -26.20 0.81 11.01
C SER A 198 -27.58 0.20 10.70
N ALA A 199 -27.61 -0.87 9.91
CA ALA A 199 -28.82 -1.59 9.53
C ALA A 199 -29.16 -2.77 10.46
N CYS A 200 -28.34 -3.05 11.48
CA CYS A 200 -28.54 -4.19 12.37
C CYS A 200 -28.91 -3.75 13.80
N GLY A 201 -29.89 -4.45 14.38
CA GLY A 201 -30.25 -4.37 15.79
C GLY A 201 -29.73 -5.56 16.59
N GLY A 202 -30.03 -5.55 17.89
CA GLY A 202 -29.76 -6.67 18.79
C GLY A 202 -28.51 -6.48 19.64
N THR A 203 -28.19 -7.52 20.42
CA THR A 203 -27.05 -7.55 21.32
C THR A 203 -25.73 -7.49 20.56
N HIS A 204 -24.64 -7.11 21.24
CA HIS A 204 -23.30 -7.08 20.62
C HIS A 204 -22.91 -8.41 19.95
N ASN A 205 -23.33 -9.56 20.51
CA ASN A 205 -23.01 -10.87 19.95
C ASN A 205 -23.83 -11.16 18.68
N GLU A 206 -25.11 -10.80 18.64
CA GLU A 206 -25.97 -10.96 17.45
C GLU A 206 -25.53 -10.05 16.31
N ARG A 207 -25.13 -8.82 16.62
CA ARG A 207 -24.57 -7.88 15.63
C ARG A 207 -23.25 -8.40 15.07
N LEU A 208 -22.37 -8.95 15.91
CA LEU A 208 -21.13 -9.58 15.46
C LEU A 208 -21.40 -10.80 14.57
N ALA A 209 -22.34 -11.66 14.96
CA ALA A 209 -22.75 -12.81 14.15
C ALA A 209 -23.33 -12.37 12.79
N THR A 210 -24.08 -11.27 12.76
CA THR A 210 -24.60 -10.67 11.52
C THR A 210 -23.47 -10.21 10.61
N LEU A 211 -22.46 -9.52 11.15
CA LEU A 211 -21.27 -9.13 10.39
C LEU A 211 -20.54 -10.35 9.82
N GLN A 212 -20.33 -11.39 10.63
CA GLN A 212 -19.70 -12.64 10.20
C GLN A 212 -20.51 -13.33 9.10
N GLY A 213 -21.84 -13.38 9.20
CA GLY A 213 -22.70 -13.99 8.19
C GLY A 213 -22.72 -13.23 6.87
N ARG A 214 -22.75 -11.89 6.91
CA ARG A 214 -22.87 -11.04 5.71
C ARG A 214 -21.54 -10.75 5.03
N LEU A 215 -20.54 -10.35 5.81
CA LEU A 215 -19.23 -9.89 5.31
C LEU A 215 -18.16 -10.98 5.39
N ARG A 216 -18.42 -12.10 6.09
CA ARG A 216 -17.44 -13.17 6.38
C ARG A 216 -16.24 -12.71 7.22
N CYS A 217 -16.17 -11.46 7.64
CA CYS A 217 -15.06 -10.98 8.46
C CYS A 217 -15.00 -11.75 9.78
N GLY A 218 -13.81 -12.21 10.19
CA GLY A 218 -13.63 -12.94 11.45
C GLY A 218 -14.01 -14.43 11.40
N THR A 219 -14.21 -15.02 10.22
CA THR A 219 -14.51 -16.46 10.07
C THR A 219 -13.36 -17.30 9.48
N ASN A 220 -12.23 -16.67 9.12
CA ASN A 220 -11.04 -17.34 8.59
C ASN A 220 -9.89 -17.37 9.61
N CYS A 221 -8.98 -16.39 9.60
CA CYS A 221 -7.85 -16.36 10.54
C CYS A 221 -8.19 -15.79 11.93
N GLY A 222 -9.34 -15.14 12.07
CA GLY A 222 -9.82 -14.56 13.33
C GLY A 222 -9.08 -13.31 13.86
N SER A 223 -8.01 -12.84 13.21
CA SER A 223 -7.19 -11.72 13.71
C SER A 223 -7.94 -10.40 13.85
N CYS A 224 -9.01 -10.20 13.07
CA CYS A 224 -9.84 -9.00 13.11
C CYS A 224 -10.92 -9.01 14.21
N ILE A 225 -11.14 -10.13 14.91
CA ILE A 225 -12.23 -10.28 15.90
C ILE A 225 -12.17 -9.22 17.02
N PRO A 226 -11.00 -8.88 17.62
CA PRO A 226 -10.93 -7.84 18.63
C PRO A 226 -11.40 -6.47 18.13
N GLU A 227 -11.02 -6.12 16.89
CA GLU A 227 -11.41 -4.85 16.27
C GLU A 227 -12.89 -4.83 15.89
N LEU A 228 -13.43 -5.94 15.36
CA LEU A 228 -14.87 -6.09 15.09
C LEU A 228 -15.69 -5.86 16.37
N ARG A 229 -15.27 -6.46 17.50
CA ARG A 229 -15.93 -6.26 18.80
C ARG A 229 -15.86 -4.80 19.26
N ARG A 230 -14.74 -4.11 19.02
CA ARG A 230 -14.59 -2.68 19.32
C ARG A 230 -15.59 -1.86 18.49
N LEU A 231 -15.66 -2.08 17.19
CA LEU A 231 -16.57 -1.37 16.27
C LEU A 231 -18.04 -1.61 16.61
N VAL A 232 -18.41 -2.85 16.93
CA VAL A 232 -19.77 -3.21 17.37
C VAL A 232 -20.19 -2.44 18.62
N ARG A 233 -19.28 -2.29 19.60
CA ARG A 233 -19.54 -1.52 20.83
C ARG A 233 -19.58 -0.02 20.60
N ALA A 234 -18.76 0.48 19.67
CA ALA A 234 -18.64 1.90 19.36
C ALA A 234 -19.80 2.41 18.48
N THR A 235 -20.41 1.54 17.68
CA THR A 235 -21.50 1.91 16.77
C THR A 235 -22.84 1.83 17.48
N PRO A 236 -23.55 2.95 17.70
CA PRO A 236 -24.85 2.95 18.33
C PRO A 236 -25.84 2.07 17.56
N GLN A 237 -26.80 1.49 18.28
CA GLN A 237 -27.90 0.79 17.62
C GLN A 237 -28.83 1.82 16.97
N ALA A 238 -29.32 1.53 15.76
CA ALA A 238 -30.41 2.32 15.20
C ALA A 238 -31.62 2.22 16.14
N LEU A 239 -32.10 3.37 16.64
CA LEU A 239 -33.33 3.44 17.41
C LEU A 239 -34.46 2.90 16.52
N GLN A 240 -35.06 1.79 16.93
CA GLN A 240 -36.33 1.35 16.34
C GLN A 240 -37.38 2.40 16.73
N VAL A 241 -37.74 3.27 15.80
CA VAL A 241 -38.97 4.05 15.93
C VAL A 241 -40.10 3.05 15.68
N ALA A 242 -40.85 2.78 16.75
CA ALA A 242 -42.04 1.94 16.72
C ALA A 242 -43.15 2.55 15.85
#